data_AF-A0A212AI58-F1
#
_entry.id   AF-A0A212AI58-F1
#
_cell.length_a   1.000
_cell.length_b   1.000
_cell.length_c   1.000
_cell.angle_alpha   90.00
_cell.angle_beta   90.00
_cell.angle_gamma   90.00
#
_symmetry.space_group_name_H-M   'P 1'
#
loop_
_entity.id
_entity.type
_entity.pdbx_description
1 polymer ?
#
loop_
_entity_poly.entity_id
_entity_poly.type
_entity_poly.pdbx_seq_one_letter_code
_entity_poly.pdbx_strand_id
1 'polypeptide(L)'
;MCPDGSALRVSMPRWRGRCPPIARYSSMQEMPMFDDADMARIAALQQISPVRRLRQIAEAISAETDLPVEDILGTSRVRVVAQARHLMMYIAHREGFSFSAIGRALGLDHSSTMHGVNSERLRRMEEPEAKPVRLIRAAGCR
;
A
#
# COMPACT_ATOMS: atom_id res chain seq x y z
N MET A 1 -33.63 39.12 -20.24
CA MET A 1 -34.89 38.64 -19.64
C MET A 1 -34.79 37.13 -19.47
N CYS A 2 -34.81 36.64 -18.23
CA CYS A 2 -34.92 35.20 -17.95
C CYS A 2 -36.41 34.87 -17.73
N PRO A 3 -36.97 33.83 -18.37
CA PRO A 3 -38.30 33.36 -18.03
C PRO A 3 -38.23 32.41 -16.83
N ASP A 4 -38.89 32.89 -15.76
CA ASP A 4 -39.70 32.18 -14.76
C ASP A 4 -39.46 30.71 -14.42
N GLY A 5 -39.07 30.50 -13.16
CA GLY A 5 -39.11 29.23 -12.47
C GLY A 5 -40.54 28.73 -12.28
N SER A 6 -40.84 27.60 -12.93
CA SER A 6 -42.01 26.77 -12.61
C SER A 6 -41.57 25.60 -11.74
N ALA A 7 -41.85 25.72 -10.46
CA ALA A 7 -41.71 24.67 -9.46
C ALA A 7 -42.67 23.51 -9.77
N LEU A 8 -42.14 22.36 -10.20
CA LEU A 8 -42.88 21.11 -10.17
C LEU A 8 -42.60 20.38 -8.86
N ARG A 9 -43.57 20.52 -7.96
CA ARG A 9 -43.84 19.67 -6.81
C ARG A 9 -43.88 18.21 -7.29
N VAL A 10 -42.82 17.44 -7.08
CA VAL A 10 -42.85 15.99 -7.30
C VAL A 10 -42.92 15.27 -5.95
N SER A 11 -44.09 14.66 -5.75
CA SER A 11 -44.42 13.66 -4.74
C SER A 11 -43.28 12.63 -4.54
N MET A 12 -42.73 12.55 -3.32
CA MET A 12 -41.81 11.51 -2.89
C MET A 12 -42.58 10.28 -2.38
N PRO A 13 -42.25 9.03 -2.79
CA PRO A 13 -42.79 7.86 -2.13
C PRO A 13 -42.03 7.58 -0.82
N ARG A 14 -42.79 7.33 0.24
CA ARG A 14 -42.32 6.87 1.55
C ARG A 14 -41.90 5.40 1.46
N TRP A 15 -40.61 5.15 1.31
CA TRP A 15 -40.09 3.79 1.27
C TRP A 15 -40.00 3.17 2.68
N ARG A 16 -40.68 2.04 2.87
CA ARG A 16 -40.51 1.14 4.02
C ARG A 16 -39.78 -0.11 3.52
N GLY A 17 -38.59 -0.42 4.05
CA GLY A 17 -37.88 -1.69 3.79
C GLY A 17 -36.52 -1.57 3.05
N ARG A 18 -35.68 -2.60 3.18
CA ARG A 18 -34.20 -2.60 3.23
C ARG A 18 -33.49 -2.80 1.86
N CYS A 19 -32.63 -1.83 1.49
CA CYS A 19 -31.54 -1.68 0.47
C CYS A 19 -31.78 -1.92 -1.05
N PRO A 20 -31.22 -1.07 -1.98
CA PRO A 20 -31.62 -1.04 -3.39
C PRO A 20 -30.59 -1.64 -4.39
N PRO A 21 -31.03 -2.19 -5.54
CA PRO A 21 -30.14 -2.70 -6.59
C PRO A 21 -29.81 -1.63 -7.66
N ILE A 22 -28.52 -1.61 -8.01
CA ILE A 22 -27.72 -0.71 -8.86
C ILE A 22 -28.21 -0.37 -10.30
N ALA A 23 -29.41 -0.73 -10.72
CA ALA A 23 -29.80 -0.76 -12.13
C ALA A 23 -30.35 0.55 -12.75
N ARG A 24 -30.21 1.72 -12.11
CA ARG A 24 -30.91 2.96 -12.52
C ARG A 24 -30.09 4.02 -13.27
N TYR A 25 -28.84 3.75 -13.65
CA TYR A 25 -27.91 4.74 -14.23
C TYR A 25 -27.52 4.45 -15.69
N SER A 26 -28.45 4.06 -16.57
CA SER A 26 -28.16 3.83 -18.00
C SER A 26 -28.82 4.83 -18.96
N SER A 27 -29.59 5.79 -18.46
CA SER A 27 -30.09 6.93 -19.22
C SER A 27 -29.67 8.23 -18.48
N MET A 28 -28.40 8.67 -18.50
CA MET A 28 -27.77 9.46 -19.59
C MET A 28 -28.55 10.74 -19.90
N GLN A 29 -27.97 11.90 -20.19
CA GLN A 29 -26.62 12.38 -20.49
C GLN A 29 -26.72 13.93 -20.36
N GLU A 30 -25.65 14.66 -20.07
CA GLU A 30 -25.60 16.11 -19.72
C GLU A 30 -25.70 16.47 -18.22
N MET A 31 -25.02 15.70 -17.37
CA MET A 31 -24.43 16.26 -16.14
C MET A 31 -22.92 16.34 -16.32
N PRO A 32 -22.24 17.43 -15.89
CA PRO A 32 -20.79 17.54 -15.97
C PRO A 32 -20.20 16.56 -14.93
N MET A 33 -19.71 15.41 -15.42
CA MET A 33 -19.40 14.26 -14.55
C MET A 33 -17.97 14.29 -13.98
N PHE A 34 -17.05 15.12 -14.50
CA PHE A 34 -15.72 15.35 -13.93
C PHE A 34 -15.24 16.74 -14.30
N ASP A 35 -14.81 17.53 -13.32
CA ASP A 35 -14.28 18.88 -13.53
C ASP A 35 -12.73 18.91 -13.59
N ASP A 36 -12.14 20.06 -13.95
CA ASP A 36 -10.67 20.23 -13.94
C ASP A 36 -10.06 20.03 -12.53
N ALA A 37 -10.86 20.17 -11.46
CA ALA A 37 -10.46 19.91 -10.09
C ALA A 37 -10.47 18.41 -9.73
N ASP A 38 -11.27 17.58 -10.40
CA ASP A 38 -11.25 16.11 -10.32
C ASP A 38 -10.01 15.57 -11.02
N MET A 39 -9.63 16.18 -12.14
CA MET A 39 -8.37 15.89 -12.84
C MET A 39 -7.15 16.26 -11.99
N ALA A 40 -7.20 17.34 -11.21
CA ALA A 40 -6.18 17.68 -10.20
C ALA A 40 -6.21 16.74 -8.96
N ARG A 41 -7.40 16.25 -8.55
CA ARG A 41 -7.57 15.26 -7.48
C ARG A 41 -6.89 13.92 -7.81
N ILE A 42 -6.98 13.48 -9.08
CA ILE A 42 -6.33 12.26 -9.58
C ILE A 42 -4.81 12.45 -9.70
N ALA A 43 -4.35 13.64 -10.07
CA ALA A 43 -2.93 13.98 -10.06
C ALA A 43 -2.33 14.02 -8.63
N ALA A 44 -3.13 14.35 -7.59
CA ALA A 44 -2.67 14.35 -6.19
C ALA A 44 -2.57 12.95 -5.55
N LEU A 45 -3.28 11.94 -6.07
CA LEU A 45 -3.09 10.52 -5.67
C LEU A 45 -1.72 9.97 -6.08
N GLN A 46 -0.95 10.74 -6.85
CA GLN A 46 0.42 10.44 -7.26
C GLN A 46 1.46 10.54 -6.11
N GLN A 47 1.10 10.86 -4.86
CA GLN A 47 2.01 10.78 -3.68
C GLN A 47 2.15 9.34 -3.08
N ILE A 48 2.08 8.37 -4.00
CA ILE A 48 2.64 7.02 -4.00
C ILE A 48 2.11 6.02 -2.96
N SER A 49 1.21 5.14 -3.42
CA SER A 49 0.79 3.97 -2.66
C SER A 49 1.99 3.12 -2.21
N PRO A 50 1.98 2.56 -0.99
CA PRO A 50 3.13 1.86 -0.41
C PRO A 50 3.58 0.66 -1.24
N VAL A 51 2.65 -0.01 -1.92
CA VAL A 51 2.94 -1.15 -2.81
C VAL A 51 3.76 -0.71 -4.03
N ARG A 52 3.45 0.47 -4.61
CA ARG A 52 4.17 0.98 -5.77
C ARG A 52 5.59 1.38 -5.41
N ARG A 53 5.79 2.02 -4.24
CA ARG A 53 7.14 2.33 -3.73
C ARG A 53 7.99 1.07 -3.50
N LEU A 54 7.42 0.02 -2.92
CA LEU A 54 8.13 -1.24 -2.72
C LEU A 54 8.52 -1.91 -4.03
N ARG A 55 7.66 -1.81 -5.06
CA ARG A 55 7.99 -2.27 -6.41
C ARG A 55 9.13 -1.45 -7.03
N GLN A 56 9.13 -0.13 -6.88
CA GLN A 56 10.22 0.73 -7.37
C GLN A 56 11.56 0.38 -6.73
N ILE A 57 11.58 0.02 -5.43
CA ILE A 57 12.80 -0.47 -4.76
C ILE A 57 13.27 -1.78 -5.40
N ALA A 58 12.36 -2.71 -5.69
CA ALA A 58 12.71 -3.96 -6.35
C ALA A 58 13.24 -3.74 -7.78
N GLU A 59 12.66 -2.83 -8.54
CA GLU A 59 13.12 -2.42 -9.87
C GLU A 59 14.53 -1.81 -9.82
N ALA A 60 14.81 -0.94 -8.84
CA ALA A 60 16.14 -0.36 -8.66
C ALA A 60 17.19 -1.44 -8.32
N ILE A 61 16.86 -2.40 -7.46
CA ILE A 61 17.77 -3.51 -7.12
C ILE A 61 17.98 -4.44 -8.31
N SER A 62 16.93 -4.70 -9.08
CA SER A 62 17.00 -5.50 -10.32
C SER A 62 18.01 -4.91 -11.29
N ALA A 63 17.97 -3.59 -11.52
CA ALA A 63 18.90 -2.89 -12.41
C ALA A 63 20.37 -3.01 -11.98
N GLU A 64 20.65 -3.07 -10.68
CA GLU A 64 22.01 -3.17 -10.15
C GLU A 64 22.52 -4.62 -10.02
N THR A 65 21.62 -5.61 -9.98
CA THR A 65 21.97 -7.02 -9.68
C THR A 65 21.75 -7.97 -10.85
N ASP A 66 21.19 -7.49 -11.96
CA ASP A 66 20.77 -8.28 -13.13
C ASP A 66 19.78 -9.43 -12.79
N LEU A 67 19.12 -9.34 -11.64
CA LEU A 67 18.09 -10.30 -11.23
C LEU A 67 16.72 -9.79 -11.65
N PRO A 68 15.84 -10.65 -12.20
CA PRO A 68 14.50 -10.22 -12.59
C PRO A 68 13.67 -9.84 -11.34
N VAL A 69 12.84 -8.81 -11.48
CA VAL A 69 12.01 -8.28 -10.38
C VAL A 69 11.09 -9.37 -9.82
N GLU A 70 10.62 -10.25 -10.69
CA GLU A 70 9.77 -11.39 -10.38
C GLU A 70 10.46 -12.39 -9.45
N ASP A 71 11.78 -12.59 -9.60
CA ASP A 71 12.55 -13.48 -8.72
C ASP A 71 12.79 -12.82 -7.35
N ILE A 72 13.06 -11.53 -7.34
CA ILE A 72 13.23 -10.73 -6.11
C ILE A 72 11.94 -10.77 -5.28
N LEU A 73 10.80 -10.50 -5.94
CA LEU A 73 9.46 -10.53 -5.31
C LEU A 73 8.93 -11.95 -5.08
N GLY A 74 9.47 -12.94 -5.78
CA GLY A 74 9.03 -14.33 -5.72
C GLY A 74 9.54 -15.10 -4.50
N THR A 75 9.28 -16.42 -4.48
CA THR A 75 9.60 -17.32 -3.37
C THR A 75 10.90 -18.11 -3.58
N SER A 76 11.64 -17.82 -4.65
CA SER A 76 12.88 -18.52 -4.98
C SER A 76 13.89 -18.43 -3.82
N ARG A 77 14.43 -19.59 -3.45
CA ARG A 77 15.43 -19.74 -2.36
C ARG A 77 16.87 -19.82 -2.87
N VAL A 78 17.09 -19.56 -4.16
CA VAL A 78 18.44 -19.45 -4.72
C VAL A 78 19.20 -18.39 -3.92
N ARG A 79 20.41 -18.71 -3.47
CA ARG A 79 21.18 -17.89 -2.53
C ARG A 79 21.33 -16.44 -2.98
N VAL A 80 21.61 -16.21 -4.26
CA VAL A 80 21.79 -14.88 -4.85
C VAL A 80 20.47 -14.08 -4.83
N VAL A 81 19.36 -14.71 -5.21
CA VAL A 81 18.02 -14.10 -5.18
C VAL A 81 17.57 -13.80 -3.75
N ALA A 82 17.80 -14.73 -2.82
CA ALA A 82 17.48 -14.52 -1.41
C ALA A 82 18.26 -13.34 -0.82
N GLN A 83 19.51 -13.16 -1.21
CA GLN A 83 20.34 -12.03 -0.79
C GLN A 83 19.81 -10.71 -1.34
N ALA A 84 19.43 -10.65 -2.62
CA ALA A 84 18.80 -9.46 -3.20
C ALA A 84 17.45 -9.13 -2.53
N ARG A 85 16.67 -10.15 -2.15
CA ARG A 85 15.43 -9.97 -1.39
C ARG A 85 15.70 -9.41 0.01
N HIS A 86 16.73 -9.89 0.71
CA HIS A 86 17.11 -9.35 2.01
C HIS A 86 17.57 -7.89 1.90
N LEU A 87 18.31 -7.54 0.84
CA LEU A 87 18.68 -6.16 0.53
C LEU A 87 17.44 -5.29 0.31
N MET A 88 16.45 -5.78 -0.45
CA MET A 88 15.19 -5.09 -0.67
C MET A 88 14.43 -4.85 0.64
N MET A 89 14.33 -5.87 1.50
CA MET A 89 13.69 -5.75 2.82
C MET A 89 14.40 -4.70 3.69
N TYR A 90 15.73 -4.68 3.66
CA TYR A 90 16.55 -3.73 4.42
C TYR A 90 16.36 -2.30 3.93
N ILE A 91 16.43 -2.05 2.62
CA ILE A 91 16.21 -0.72 2.03
C ILE A 91 14.78 -0.25 2.31
N ALA A 92 13.78 -1.10 2.06
CA ALA A 92 12.40 -0.78 2.36
C ALA A 92 12.19 -0.42 3.85
N HIS A 93 12.84 -1.14 4.76
CA HIS A 93 12.76 -0.80 6.18
C HIS A 93 13.36 0.58 6.49
N ARG A 94 14.49 0.93 5.86
CA ARG A 94 15.12 2.26 6.00
C ARG A 94 14.29 3.40 5.41
N GLU A 95 13.55 3.13 4.34
CA GLU A 95 12.57 4.04 3.75
C GLU A 95 11.29 4.19 4.62
N GLY A 96 11.25 3.56 5.81
CA GLY A 96 10.18 3.72 6.79
C GLY A 96 9.03 2.71 6.63
N PHE A 97 9.16 1.69 5.79
CA PHE A 97 8.14 0.65 5.67
C PHE A 97 8.15 -0.29 6.88
N SER A 98 6.96 -0.67 7.35
CA SER A 98 6.82 -1.66 8.43
C SER A 98 7.08 -3.08 7.92
N PHE A 99 7.58 -3.96 8.80
CA PHE A 99 7.83 -5.37 8.45
C PHE A 99 6.58 -6.06 7.87
N SER A 100 5.40 -5.73 8.40
CA SER A 100 4.12 -6.27 7.89
C SER A 100 3.72 -5.68 6.54
N ALA A 101 4.06 -4.42 6.23
CA ALA A 101 3.81 -3.84 4.91
C ALA A 101 4.71 -4.48 3.84
N ILE A 102 5.99 -4.66 4.16
CA ILE A 102 6.96 -5.33 3.30
C ILE A 102 6.56 -6.80 3.09
N GLY A 103 6.24 -7.51 4.18
CA GLY A 103 5.76 -8.90 4.11
C GLY A 103 4.52 -9.06 3.22
N ARG A 104 3.52 -8.18 3.36
CA ARG A 104 2.33 -8.19 2.48
C ARG A 104 2.68 -7.96 1.01
N ALA A 105 3.63 -7.07 0.72
CA ALA A 105 4.04 -6.83 -0.66
C ALA A 105 4.80 -8.02 -1.28
N LEU A 106 5.49 -8.81 -0.44
CA LEU A 106 6.26 -9.99 -0.84
C LEU A 106 5.49 -11.32 -0.69
N GLY A 107 4.29 -11.31 -0.13
CA GLY A 107 3.57 -12.53 0.24
C GLY A 107 4.27 -13.34 1.35
N LEU A 108 5.01 -12.68 2.23
CA LEU A 108 5.79 -13.28 3.31
C LEU A 108 5.29 -12.86 4.70
N ASP A 109 5.60 -13.69 5.68
CA ASP A 109 5.38 -13.35 7.07
C ASP A 109 6.30 -12.20 7.52
N HIS A 110 5.79 -11.39 8.44
CA HIS A 110 6.52 -10.27 9.02
C HIS A 110 7.80 -10.74 9.75
N SER A 111 7.80 -11.96 10.29
CA SER A 111 8.96 -12.59 10.93
C SER A 111 10.08 -12.91 9.93
N SER A 112 9.72 -13.40 8.74
CA SER A 112 10.65 -13.64 7.63
C SER A 112 11.26 -12.33 7.13
N THR A 113 10.44 -11.28 7.06
CA THR A 113 10.94 -9.94 6.70
C THR A 113 11.95 -9.43 7.75
N MET A 114 11.64 -9.59 9.04
CA MET A 114 12.55 -9.19 10.12
C MET A 114 13.88 -9.96 10.07
N HIS A 115 13.82 -11.27 9.78
CA HIS A 115 15.01 -12.08 9.60
C HIS A 115 15.88 -11.56 8.44
N GLY A 116 15.27 -11.26 7.29
CA GLY A 116 16.00 -10.73 6.13
C GLY A 116 16.70 -9.40 6.43
N VAL A 117 16.01 -8.46 7.10
CA VAL A 117 16.61 -7.18 7.52
C VAL A 117 17.78 -7.40 8.49
N ASN A 118 17.63 -8.28 9.46
CA ASN A 118 18.69 -8.57 10.43
C ASN A 118 19.90 -9.25 9.78
N SER A 119 19.67 -10.18 8.84
CA SER A 119 20.73 -10.81 8.08
C SER A 119 21.55 -9.79 7.27
N GLU A 120 20.90 -8.81 6.64
CA GLU A 120 21.60 -7.78 5.87
C GLU A 120 22.34 -6.78 6.79
N ARG A 121 21.77 -6.42 7.96
CA ARG A 121 22.47 -5.62 8.99
C ARG A 121 23.75 -6.30 9.48
N LEU A 122 23.66 -7.58 9.84
CA LEU A 122 24.81 -8.36 10.30
C LEU A 122 25.89 -8.45 9.22
N ARG A 123 25.50 -8.65 7.95
CA ARG A 123 26.43 -8.67 6.81
C ARG A 123 27.18 -7.34 6.65
N ARG A 124 26.51 -6.21 6.91
CA ARG A 124 27.08 -4.86 6.80
C ARG A 124 27.85 -4.41 8.04
N MET A 125 27.86 -5.22 9.11
CA MET A 125 28.40 -4.85 10.42
C MET A 125 27.75 -3.58 10.99
N GLU A 126 26.50 -3.32 10.62
CA GLU A 126 25.72 -2.26 11.25
C GLU A 126 25.22 -2.77 12.61
N GLU A 127 25.48 -2.01 13.68
CA GLU A 127 24.87 -2.33 14.97
C GLU A 127 23.34 -2.32 14.80
N PRO A 128 22.63 -3.34 15.30
CA PRO A 128 21.18 -3.34 15.21
C PRO A 128 20.66 -2.11 15.96
N GLU A 129 19.89 -1.24 15.29
CA GLU A 129 19.13 -0.19 15.97
C GLU A 129 18.41 -0.83 17.15
N ALA A 130 18.82 -0.43 18.35
CA ALA A 130 18.27 -0.97 19.59
C ALA A 130 16.79 -0.62 19.63
N LYS A 131 15.93 -1.60 19.31
CA LYS A 131 14.50 -1.48 19.60
C LYS A 131 14.40 -1.23 21.11
N PRO A 132 13.68 -0.21 21.59
CA PRO A 132 13.38 -0.13 23.00
C PRO A 132 12.59 -1.39 23.34
N VAL A 133 13.26 -2.36 23.93
CA VAL A 133 12.61 -3.49 24.56
C VAL A 133 11.77 -2.86 25.64
N ARG A 134 10.45 -2.78 25.43
CA ARG A 134 9.53 -2.56 26.55
C ARG A 134 9.78 -3.72 27.49
N LEU A 135 10.64 -3.49 28.49
CA LEU A 135 10.69 -4.30 29.69
C LEU A 135 9.26 -4.33 30.19
N ILE A 136 8.57 -5.45 29.98
CA ILE A 136 7.37 -5.74 30.71
C ILE A 136 7.83 -5.78 32.16
N ARG A 137 7.53 -4.70 32.89
CA ARG A 137 7.73 -4.65 34.33
C ARG A 137 7.11 -5.92 34.89
N ALA A 138 7.91 -6.69 35.64
CA ALA A 138 7.42 -7.70 36.54
C ALA A 138 6.30 -7.09 37.39
N ALA A 139 5.05 -7.43 37.05
CA ALA A 139 3.96 -7.32 37.99
C ALA A 139 3.97 -8.63 38.77
N GLY A 140 4.32 -8.51 40.05
CA GLY A 140 4.63 -9.64 40.92
C GLY A 140 3.48 -10.64 41.07
N CYS A 141 3.85 -11.92 41.14
CA CYS A 141 3.08 -12.90 41.88
C CYS A 141 3.56 -12.85 43.33
N ARG A 142 2.60 -12.56 44.20
CA ARG A 142 2.69 -12.70 45.65
C ARG A 142 2.14 -14.06 46.03
#